data_AF-A0A455U1W8-F1
#
_entry.id   AF-A0A455U1W8-F1
#
_cell.length_a   1.000
_cell.length_b   1.000
_cell.length_c   1.000
_cell.angle_alpha   90.00
_cell.angle_beta   90.00
_cell.angle_gamma   90.00
#
_symmetry.space_group_name_H-M   'P 1'
#
loop_
_entity.id
_entity.type
_entity.pdbx_description
1 polymer ?
#
loop_
_entity_poly.entity_id
_entity_poly.type
_entity_poly.pdbx_seq_one_letter_code
_entity_poly.pdbx_strand_id
1 'polypeptide(L)'
;MMLGAIGVVFFLSNGLGWANTTVASTFALTLLFLRTPLIQAVGAWPTLISAQVAFDKLSSLELAEYQPSFAVADTLTDWQRLELEEVTYHYPNTAQGEGFQSRASQYDP
;
A
#
# COMPACT_ATOMS: atom_id res chain seq x y z
N MET A 1 16.33 23.91 17.30
CA MET A 1 15.50 24.52 16.24
C MET A 1 14.21 25.16 16.75
N MET A 2 13.45 24.54 17.68
CA MET A 2 12.21 25.15 18.21
C MET A 2 12.41 26.46 18.99
N LEU A 3 13.48 26.56 19.79
CA LEU A 3 13.77 27.76 20.56
C LEU A 3 13.94 29.00 19.66
N GLY A 4 14.48 28.81 18.45
CA GLY A 4 14.62 29.87 17.44
C GLY A 4 13.27 30.32 16.89
N ALA A 5 12.35 29.39 16.57
CA ALA A 5 11.01 29.73 16.12
C ALA A 5 10.19 30.45 17.21
N ILE A 6 10.30 30.00 18.47
CA ILE A 6 9.70 30.68 19.61
C ILE A 6 10.30 32.09 19.77
N GLY A 7 11.64 32.22 19.67
CA GLY A 7 12.32 33.52 19.69
C GLY A 7 11.84 34.48 18.60
N VAL A 8 11.59 33.98 17.38
CA VAL A 8 11.02 34.78 16.28
C VAL A 8 9.60 35.24 16.59
N VAL A 9 8.75 34.39 17.17
CA VAL A 9 7.38 34.77 17.56
C VAL A 9 7.40 35.89 18.62
N PHE A 10 8.26 35.78 19.64
CA PHE A 10 8.40 36.82 20.66
C PHE A 10 9.07 38.09 20.12
N PHE A 11 10.03 37.97 19.20
CA PHE A 11 10.67 39.11 18.53
C PHE A 11 9.67 39.88 17.66
N LEU A 12 8.83 39.19 16.88
CA LEU A 12 7.78 39.81 16.08
C LEU A 12 6.70 40.46 16.96
N SER A 13 6.31 39.79 18.05
CA SER A 13 5.31 40.31 19.00
C SER A 13 5.81 41.56 19.75
N ASN A 14 7.02 41.52 20.32
CA ASN A 14 7.54 42.61 21.15
C ASN A 14 8.29 43.69 20.35
N GLY A 15 8.94 43.32 19.25
CA GLY A 15 9.75 44.22 18.42
C GLY A 15 8.94 45.00 17.39
N LEU A 16 7.89 44.41 16.81
CA LEU A 16 7.01 45.08 15.84
C LEU A 16 5.64 45.47 16.43
N GLY A 17 5.34 45.07 17.66
CA GLY A 17 4.07 45.38 18.34
C GLY A 17 2.84 44.69 17.74
N TRP A 18 3.03 43.67 16.91
CA TRP A 18 1.95 43.00 16.17
C TRP A 18 1.02 42.16 17.05
N ALA A 19 1.47 41.76 18.25
CA ALA A 19 0.71 40.90 19.14
C ALA A 19 1.14 41.08 20.60
N ASN A 20 0.20 40.89 21.53
CA ASN A 20 0.48 40.86 22.98
C ASN A 20 1.26 39.58 23.35
N THR A 21 2.07 39.65 24.41
CA THR A 21 2.83 38.54 25.01
C THR A 21 1.96 37.31 25.28
N THR A 22 0.68 37.49 25.64
CA THR A 22 -0.29 36.39 25.79
C THR A 22 -0.49 35.63 24.48
N VAL A 23 -0.68 36.34 23.36
CA VAL A 23 -0.87 35.75 22.03
C VAL A 23 0.40 35.03 21.58
N ALA A 24 1.58 35.64 21.79
CA ALA A 24 2.87 35.02 21.49
C ALA A 24 3.09 33.71 22.26
N SER A 25 2.71 33.69 23.54
CA SER A 25 2.82 32.50 24.41
C SER A 25 1.92 31.36 23.93
N THR A 26 0.68 31.66 23.50
CA THR A 26 -0.23 30.66 22.92
C THR A 26 0.34 30.06 21.64
N PHE A 27 0.86 30.88 20.72
CA PHE A 27 1.49 30.38 19.49
C PHE A 27 2.75 29.55 19.78
N ALA A 28 3.59 29.97 20.73
CA ALA A 28 4.77 29.22 21.13
C ALA A 28 4.41 27.83 21.69
N LEU A 29 3.36 27.76 22.52
CA LEU A 29 2.86 26.49 23.06
C LEU A 29 2.33 25.58 21.95
N THR A 30 1.51 26.11 21.03
CA THR A 30 1.01 25.36 19.87
C THR A 30 2.17 24.82 19.04
N LEU A 31 3.18 25.63 18.76
CA LEU A 31 4.35 25.21 17.99
C LEU A 31 5.10 24.07 18.71
N LEU A 32 5.31 24.18 20.03
CA LEU A 32 5.96 23.15 20.85
C LEU A 32 5.28 21.80 20.72
N PHE A 33 3.95 21.78 20.73
CA PHE A 33 3.17 20.56 20.56
C PHE A 33 3.10 20.07 19.11
N LEU A 34 3.20 20.96 18.13
CA LEU A 34 3.05 20.62 16.71
C LEU A 34 4.30 19.98 16.10
N ARG A 35 5.48 20.13 16.71
CA ARG A 35 6.73 19.56 16.20
C ARG A 35 6.65 18.05 15.96
N THR A 36 6.29 17.30 16.99
CA THR A 36 6.25 15.84 16.94
C THR A 36 5.25 15.34 15.89
N PRO A 37 3.97 15.77 15.88
CA PRO A 37 3.01 15.31 14.88
C PRO A 37 3.40 15.72 13.45
N LEU A 38 4.03 16.88 13.23
CA LEU A 38 4.51 17.26 11.89
C LEU A 38 5.63 16.34 11.39
N ILE A 39 6.62 16.04 12.24
CA ILE A 39 7.71 15.12 11.88
C ILE A 39 7.16 13.72 11.62
N GLN A 40 6.22 13.26 12.44
CA GLN A 40 5.56 11.96 12.25
C GLN A 40 4.76 11.91 10.95
N ALA A 41 4.03 12.97 10.62
CA ALA A 41 3.28 13.06 9.37
C ALA A 41 4.18 12.96 8.14
N VAL A 42 5.27 13.73 8.10
CA VAL A 42 6.25 13.68 7.00
C VAL A 42 6.93 12.32 6.93
N GLY A 43 7.26 11.72 8.09
CA GLY A 43 7.88 10.39 8.16
C GLY A 43 6.96 9.27 7.66
N ALA A 44 5.64 9.40 7.83
CA ALA A 44 4.66 8.43 7.38
C ALA A 44 4.32 8.54 5.88
N TRP A 45 4.67 9.64 5.21
CA TRP A 45 4.32 9.86 3.80
C TRP A 45 4.81 8.77 2.85
N PRO A 46 6.08 8.32 2.88
CA PRO A 46 6.53 7.26 1.97
C PRO A 46 5.73 5.97 2.14
N THR A 47 5.41 5.60 3.39
CA THR A 47 4.58 4.44 3.69
C THR A 47 3.17 4.57 3.11
N LEU A 48 2.56 5.74 3.20
CA LEU A 48 1.23 6.00 2.62
C LEU A 48 1.24 5.88 1.09
N ILE A 49 2.30 6.33 0.42
CA ILE A 49 2.45 6.18 -1.03
C ILE A 49 2.63 4.71 -1.41
N SER A 50 3.47 3.96 -0.70
CA SER A 50 3.62 2.52 -0.93
C SER A 50 2.32 1.75 -0.72
N ALA A 51 1.54 2.12 0.29
CA ALA A 51 0.23 1.53 0.55
C ALA A 51 -0.75 1.79 -0.61
N GLN A 52 -0.76 3.00 -1.17
CA GLN A 52 -1.58 3.32 -2.36
C GLN A 52 -1.21 2.42 -3.54
N VAL A 53 0.08 2.30 -3.87
CA VAL A 53 0.52 1.43 -4.98
C VAL A 53 0.16 -0.04 -4.74
N ALA A 54 0.29 -0.52 -3.51
CA ALA A 54 -0.11 -1.88 -3.16
C ALA A 54 -1.63 -2.08 -3.32
N PHE A 55 -2.43 -1.08 -2.93
CA PHE A 55 -3.88 -1.12 -3.08
C PHE A 55 -4.30 -1.06 -4.54
N ASP A 56 -3.65 -0.22 -5.35
CA ASP A 56 -3.86 -0.14 -6.79
C ASP A 56 -3.55 -1.48 -7.45
N LYS A 57 -2.44 -2.14 -7.08
CA LYS A 57 -2.12 -3.48 -7.57
C LYS A 57 -3.17 -4.51 -7.17
N LEU A 58 -3.64 -4.49 -5.92
CA LEU A 58 -4.72 -5.36 -5.47
C LEU A 58 -6.01 -5.11 -6.27
N SER A 59 -6.34 -3.86 -6.56
CA SER A 59 -7.51 -3.53 -7.40
C SER A 59 -7.33 -3.98 -8.85
N SER A 60 -6.10 -3.89 -9.39
CA SER A 60 -5.79 -4.30 -10.76
C SER A 60 -5.85 -5.81 -10.99
N LEU A 61 -5.88 -6.60 -9.91
CA LEU A 61 -6.09 -8.04 -10.02
C LEU A 61 -7.52 -8.40 -10.44
N GLU A 62 -8.45 -7.42 -10.41
CA GLU A 62 -9.86 -7.62 -10.81
C GLU A 62 -10.44 -8.92 -10.24
N LEU A 63 -10.21 -9.15 -8.93
CA LEU A 63 -10.59 -10.40 -8.29
C LEU A 63 -12.08 -10.65 -8.52
N ALA A 64 -12.38 -11.85 -9.04
CA ALA A 64 -13.75 -12.29 -9.19
C ALA A 64 -14.49 -12.21 -7.85
N GLU A 65 -15.76 -11.81 -7.89
CA GLU A 65 -16.59 -11.79 -6.70
C GLU A 65 -16.58 -13.17 -6.03
N TYR A 66 -16.57 -13.16 -4.70
CA TYR A 66 -16.60 -14.39 -3.92
C TYR A 66 -17.85 -15.18 -4.25
N GLN A 67 -17.66 -16.40 -4.77
CA GLN A 67 -18.73 -17.34 -5.05
C GLN A 67 -18.67 -18.48 -4.02
N PRO A 68 -19.72 -18.69 -3.20
CA PRO A 68 -19.72 -19.70 -2.15
C PRO A 68 -19.75 -21.14 -2.70
N SER A 69 -20.13 -21.32 -3.96
CA SER A 69 -20.16 -22.61 -4.65
C SER A 69 -19.62 -22.43 -6.06
N PHE A 70 -18.71 -23.32 -6.49
CA PHE A 70 -18.38 -23.45 -7.90
C PHE A 70 -19.51 -24.20 -8.59
N ALA A 71 -19.96 -23.70 -9.75
CA ALA A 71 -20.91 -24.42 -10.59
C ALA A 71 -20.22 -25.65 -11.19
N VAL A 72 -20.10 -26.71 -10.41
CA VAL A 72 -19.64 -28.01 -10.88
C VAL A 72 -20.87 -28.73 -11.44
N ALA A 73 -20.84 -29.05 -12.73
CA ALA A 73 -21.85 -29.93 -13.28
C ALA A 73 -21.70 -31.30 -12.62
N ASP A 74 -22.70 -31.73 -11.84
CA ASP A 74 -22.77 -33.05 -11.19
C ASP A 74 -22.95 -34.21 -12.19
N THR A 75 -22.59 -34.01 -13.46
CA THR A 75 -22.86 -34.92 -14.56
C THR A 75 -21.85 -36.07 -14.68
N LEU A 76 -20.83 -36.12 -13.81
CA LEU A 76 -19.84 -37.19 -13.78
C LEU A 76 -20.26 -38.30 -12.80
N THR A 77 -21.43 -38.89 -13.00
CA THR A 77 -21.81 -40.15 -12.34
C THR A 77 -21.23 -41.34 -13.11
N ASP A 78 -20.67 -42.32 -12.41
CA ASP A 78 -20.11 -43.58 -12.94
C ASP A 78 -18.90 -43.46 -13.90
N TRP A 79 -18.12 -42.38 -13.80
CA TRP A 79 -16.87 -42.26 -14.55
C TRP A 79 -15.79 -43.23 -14.04
N GLN A 80 -14.99 -43.80 -14.95
CA GLN A 80 -13.98 -44.82 -14.61
C GLN A 80 -12.57 -44.49 -15.10
N ARG A 81 -12.45 -43.63 -16.11
CA ARG A 81 -11.18 -43.34 -16.77
C ARG A 81 -11.14 -41.90 -17.24
N LEU A 82 -10.05 -41.23 -16.89
CA LEU A 82 -9.69 -39.90 -17.38
C LEU A 82 -8.34 -40.05 -18.07
N GLU A 83 -8.32 -39.81 -19.38
CA GLU A 83 -7.08 -39.82 -20.18
C GLU A 83 -6.84 -38.40 -20.70
N LEU A 84 -5.60 -37.92 -20.52
CA LEU A 84 -5.12 -36.63 -21.01
C LEU A 84 -4.12 -36.93 -22.12
N GLU A 85 -4.57 -36.85 -23.37
CA GLU A 85 -3.72 -37.12 -24.53
C GLU A 85 -3.18 -35.81 -25.11
N GLU A 86 -1.85 -35.72 -25.20
CA GLU A 86 -1.09 -34.58 -25.79
C GLU A 86 -1.44 -33.18 -25.25
N VAL A 87 -1.94 -33.08 -24.01
CA VAL A 87 -2.31 -31.79 -23.42
C VAL A 87 -1.06 -31.00 -23.02
N THR A 88 -0.86 -29.84 -23.64
CA THR A 88 0.17 -28.86 -23.26
C THR A 88 -0.49 -27.64 -22.64
N TYR A 89 -0.12 -27.30 -21.40
CA TYR A 89 -0.57 -26.08 -20.73
C TYR A 89 0.59 -25.09 -20.58
N HIS A 90 0.36 -23.85 -20.98
CA HIS A 90 1.30 -22.75 -20.81
C HIS A 90 0.59 -21.58 -20.15
N TYR A 91 1.16 -21.04 -19.07
CA TYR A 91 0.63 -19.82 -18.45
C TYR A 91 0.69 -18.67 -19.45
N PRO A 92 -0.35 -17.84 -19.56
CA PRO A 92 -0.31 -16.68 -20.45
C PRO A 92 0.87 -15.79 -20.08
N ASN A 93 1.56 -15.29 -21.12
CA ASN A 93 2.66 -14.36 -20.92
C ASN A 93 2.07 -13.07 -20.34
N THR A 94 2.26 -12.87 -19.04
CA THR A 94 1.74 -11.67 -18.36
C THR A 94 2.78 -10.58 -18.49
N ALA A 95 2.35 -9.31 -18.60
CA ALA A 95 3.22 -8.15 -18.83
C ALA A 95 4.30 -7.90 -17.73
N GLN A 96 4.44 -8.77 -16.73
CA GLN A 96 5.27 -8.57 -15.53
C GLN A 96 6.22 -9.74 -15.18
N GLY A 97 6.41 -10.73 -16.07
CA GLY A 97 7.46 -11.75 -15.86
C GLY A 97 7.35 -12.97 -16.77
N GLU A 98 8.47 -13.65 -17.02
CA GLU A 98 8.53 -14.88 -17.80
C GLU A 98 7.61 -15.95 -17.18
N GLY A 99 6.71 -16.50 -17.98
CA GLY A 99 5.81 -17.58 -17.57
C GLY A 99 6.59 -18.77 -17.04
N PHE A 100 6.24 -19.24 -15.84
CA PHE A 100 6.90 -20.39 -15.21
C PHE A 100 6.65 -21.66 -16.05
N GLN A 101 7.70 -22.15 -16.71
CA GLN A 101 7.67 -23.43 -17.41
C GLN A 101 8.20 -24.52 -16.49
N SER A 102 7.28 -25.29 -15.88
CA SER A 102 7.66 -26.56 -15.25
C SER A 102 7.87 -27.60 -16.36
N ARG A 103 9.12 -27.78 -16.79
CA ARG A 103 9.50 -28.94 -17.58
C ARG A 103 9.50 -30.13 -16.63
N ALA A 104 8.43 -30.92 -16.63
CA ALA A 104 8.44 -32.24 -16.01
C ALA A 104 9.57 -33.03 -16.65
N SER A 105 10.63 -33.27 -15.87
CA SER A 105 11.75 -34.11 -16.25
C SER A 105 11.21 -35.48 -16.64
N GLN A 106 11.30 -35.75 -17.95
CA GLN A 106 11.40 -37.06 -18.57
C GLN A 106 11.79 -38.15 -17.54
N TYR A 107 10.83 -39.02 -17.20
CA TYR A 107 11.12 -40.31 -16.58
C TYR A 107 11.53 -41.25 -17.71
N ASP A 108 12.83 -41.51 -17.81
CA ASP A 108 13.41 -42.49 -18.73
C ASP A 108 13.51 -43.84 -17.95
N PRO A 109 12.95 -44.94 -18.47
CA PRO A 109 12.80 -46.22 -17.77
C PRO A 109 14.11 -46.95 -17.44
#